data_AF-A0A7C1TTT6-F1
#
_entry.id   AF-A0A7C1TTT6-F1
#
_cell.length_a   1.000
_cell.length_b   1.000
_cell.length_c   1.000
_cell.angle_alpha   90.00
_cell.angle_beta   90.00
_cell.angle_gamma   90.00
#
_symmetry.space_group_name_H-M   'P 1'
#
loop_
_entity.id
_entity.type
_entity.pdbx_description
1 polymer ?
#
loop_
_entity_poly.entity_id
_entity_poly.type
_entity_poly.pdbx_seq_one_letter_code
_entity_poly.pdbx_strand_id
1 'polypeptide(L)'
;MKTGELYDVLGLNEAELTGGVLAVHSPIDGAEMARIKTDTSSSLNDKIARAETAFKEWRMVPPPRRGELIRLFGNELRAPSASKALRAMKRAKPG
;
A
#
# COMPACT_ATOMS: atom_id res chain seq x y z
N MET A 1 9.31 -19.11 5.68
CA MET A 1 8.69 -18.35 4.58
C MET A 1 9.80 -17.70 3.79
N LYS A 2 9.88 -17.98 2.49
CA LYS A 2 10.83 -17.31 1.58
C LYS A 2 10.31 -15.91 1.24
N THR A 3 11.20 -14.99 0.85
CA THR A 3 10.84 -13.59 0.55
C THR A 3 9.78 -13.47 -0.56
N GLY A 4 9.85 -14.31 -1.59
CA GLY A 4 8.83 -14.35 -2.65
C GLY A 4 7.43 -14.68 -2.14
N GLU A 5 7.31 -15.71 -1.28
CA GLU A 5 6.03 -16.10 -0.65
C GLU A 5 5.45 -14.95 0.20
N LEU A 6 6.31 -14.17 0.86
CA LEU A 6 5.90 -12.99 1.61
C LEU A 6 5.31 -11.89 0.71
N TYR A 7 5.90 -11.64 -0.46
CA TYR A 7 5.39 -10.62 -1.39
C TYR A 7 4.03 -10.99 -1.96
N ASP A 8 3.81 -12.27 -2.29
CA ASP A 8 2.53 -12.78 -2.75
C ASP A 8 1.44 -12.64 -1.68
N VAL A 9 1.81 -12.97 -0.43
CA VAL A 9 0.99 -12.73 0.77
C VAL A 9 0.64 -11.24 0.82
N LEU A 10 1.60 -10.34 0.75
CA LEU A 10 1.34 -8.89 0.79
C LEU A 10 0.59 -8.36 -0.46
N GLY A 11 0.38 -9.16 -1.50
CA GLY A 11 -0.32 -8.74 -2.72
C GLY A 11 0.49 -7.79 -3.59
N LEU A 12 1.82 -7.83 -3.46
CA LEU A 12 2.76 -7.13 -4.33
C LEU A 12 2.96 -7.95 -5.60
N ASN A 13 2.90 -7.29 -6.75
CA ASN A 13 3.16 -7.94 -8.04
C ASN A 13 4.56 -7.62 -8.56
N GLU A 14 4.99 -8.34 -9.60
CA GLU A 14 6.31 -8.17 -10.19
C GLU A 14 6.56 -6.74 -10.67
N ALA A 15 5.56 -6.10 -11.30
CA ALA A 15 5.68 -4.73 -11.77
C ALA A 15 5.91 -3.69 -10.65
N GLU A 16 5.46 -3.97 -9.43
CA GLU A 16 5.74 -3.13 -8.25
C GLU A 16 7.11 -3.40 -7.64
N LEU A 17 7.58 -4.64 -7.76
CA LEU A 17 8.85 -5.08 -7.19
C LEU A 17 10.05 -4.82 -8.12
N THR A 18 9.86 -4.74 -9.43
CA THR A 18 10.97 -4.62 -10.40
C THR A 18 10.82 -3.46 -11.38
N GLY A 19 9.67 -2.76 -11.36
CA GLY A 19 9.31 -1.79 -12.41
C GLY A 19 9.92 -0.40 -12.28
N GLY A 20 10.85 -0.16 -11.36
CA GLY A 20 11.40 1.18 -11.13
C GLY A 20 12.91 1.30 -11.22
N VAL A 21 13.46 2.30 -10.52
CA VAL A 21 14.90 2.64 -10.57
C VAL A 21 15.58 2.61 -9.20
N LEU A 22 14.80 2.72 -8.11
CA LEU A 22 15.34 2.72 -6.75
C LEU A 22 15.56 1.27 -6.28
N ALA A 23 16.82 0.87 -6.23
CA ALA A 23 17.22 -0.45 -5.72
C ALA A 23 17.13 -0.47 -4.18
N VAL A 24 16.42 -1.46 -3.65
CA VAL A 24 16.25 -1.73 -2.22
C VAL A 24 17.08 -2.94 -1.87
N HIS A 25 17.96 -2.81 -0.88
CA HIS A 25 18.88 -3.86 -0.47
C HIS A 25 18.63 -4.33 0.96
N SER A 26 18.90 -5.60 1.21
CA SER A 26 18.87 -6.20 2.54
C SER A 26 20.09 -5.72 3.36
N PRO A 27 19.89 -5.22 4.59
CA PRO A 27 21.00 -4.84 5.46
C PRO A 27 21.72 -6.06 6.08
N ILE A 28 21.18 -7.27 5.92
CA ILE A 28 21.76 -8.50 6.48
C ILE A 28 22.95 -8.97 5.64
N ASP A 29 22.82 -8.90 4.31
CA ASP A 29 23.73 -9.51 3.34
C ASP A 29 24.01 -8.63 2.10
N GLY A 30 23.38 -7.46 1.99
CA GLY A 30 23.54 -6.56 0.85
C GLY A 30 22.78 -6.97 -0.42
N ALA A 31 22.01 -8.05 -0.40
CA ALA A 31 21.31 -8.54 -1.59
C ALA A 31 20.21 -7.55 -2.05
N GLU A 32 20.08 -7.33 -3.36
CA GLU A 32 18.98 -6.54 -3.94
C GLU A 32 17.67 -7.31 -3.80
N MET A 33 16.70 -6.69 -3.11
CA MET A 33 15.38 -7.28 -2.83
C MET A 33 14.33 -6.86 -3.85
N ALA A 34 14.41 -5.61 -4.33
CA ALA A 34 13.45 -5.00 -5.23
C ALA A 34 14.02 -3.73 -5.89
N ARG A 35 13.44 -3.34 -7.02
CA ARG A 35 13.68 -2.07 -7.69
C ARG A 35 12.36 -1.32 -7.91
N ILE A 36 12.08 -0.35 -7.05
CA ILE A 36 10.76 0.27 -6.95
C ILE A 36 10.66 1.59 -7.73
N LYS A 37 9.47 1.89 -8.22
CA LYS A 37 9.17 3.16 -8.90
C LYS A 37 9.19 4.29 -7.89
N THR A 38 9.89 5.37 -8.24
CA THR A 38 9.87 6.62 -7.48
C THR A 38 8.84 7.57 -8.09
N ASP A 39 8.27 8.42 -7.24
CA ASP A 39 7.43 9.49 -7.72
C ASP A 39 8.27 10.61 -8.34
N THR A 40 7.71 11.22 -9.38
CA THR A 40 8.17 12.52 -9.89
C THR A 40 7.47 13.63 -9.13
N SER A 41 7.98 14.86 -9.21
CA SER A 41 7.28 16.02 -8.65
C SER A 41 5.86 16.16 -9.20
N SER A 42 5.65 15.86 -10.49
CA SER A 42 4.31 15.89 -11.11
C SER A 42 3.40 14.82 -10.52
N SER A 43 3.84 13.55 -10.48
CA SER A 43 3.01 12.46 -9.96
C SER A 43 2.71 12.60 -8.47
N LEU A 44 3.61 13.24 -7.73
CA LEU A 44 3.39 13.62 -6.34
C LEU A 44 2.28 14.68 -6.22
N ASN A 45 2.32 15.74 -7.02
CA ASN A 45 1.27 16.77 -7.03
C ASN A 45 -0.09 16.16 -7.37
N ASP A 46 -0.16 15.26 -8.35
CA ASP A 46 -1.40 14.56 -8.71
C ASP A 46 -1.91 13.67 -7.56
N LYS A 47 -1.02 13.03 -6.80
CA LYS A 47 -1.37 12.25 -5.60
C LYS A 47 -1.95 13.15 -4.51
N ILE A 48 -1.34 14.30 -4.27
CA ILE A 48 -1.80 15.28 -3.28
C ILE A 48 -3.20 15.79 -3.66
N ALA A 49 -3.40 16.22 -4.91
CA ALA A 49 -4.69 16.71 -5.39
C ALA A 49 -5.81 15.66 -5.25
N ARG A 50 -5.51 14.39 -5.53
CA ARG A 50 -6.46 13.29 -5.29
C ARG A 50 -6.75 13.07 -3.82
N ALA A 51 -5.74 13.14 -2.95
CA ALA A 51 -5.92 13.01 -1.51
C ALA A 51 -6.78 14.14 -0.93
N GLU A 52 -6.58 15.38 -1.39
CA GLU A 52 -7.40 16.53 -1.00
C GLU A 52 -8.87 16.36 -1.43
N THR A 53 -9.09 15.87 -2.65
CA THR A 53 -10.44 15.59 -3.17
C THR A 53 -11.13 14.52 -2.33
N ALA A 54 -10.45 13.38 -2.09
CA ALA A 54 -10.97 12.31 -1.25
C ALA A 54 -11.23 12.79 0.19
N PHE A 55 -10.39 13.68 0.74
CA PHE A 55 -10.60 14.25 2.06
C PHE A 55 -11.85 15.12 2.15
N LYS A 56 -12.17 15.92 1.11
CA LYS A 56 -13.39 16.73 1.08
C LYS A 56 -14.66 15.88 1.18
N GLU A 57 -14.65 14.68 0.62
CA GLU A 57 -15.72 13.70 0.76
C GLU A 57 -15.65 13.00 2.12
N TRP A 58 -14.46 12.51 2.50
CA TRP A 58 -14.25 11.75 3.73
C TRP A 58 -14.59 12.54 5.00
N ARG A 59 -14.35 13.86 5.03
CA ARG A 59 -14.71 14.70 6.18
C ARG A 59 -16.22 14.82 6.41
N MET A 60 -17.03 14.55 5.38
CA MET A 60 -18.50 14.50 5.49
C MET A 60 -19.01 13.16 6.01
N VAL A 61 -18.16 12.12 6.06
CA VAL A 61 -18.54 10.81 6.59
C VAL A 61 -18.69 10.90 8.11
N PRO A 62 -19.80 10.39 8.69
CA PRO A 62 -20.02 10.45 10.13
C PRO A 62 -18.87 9.83 10.94
N PRO A 63 -18.47 10.42 12.08
CA PRO A 63 -17.36 9.93 12.89
C PRO A 63 -17.40 8.43 13.20
N PRO A 64 -18.55 7.82 13.58
CA PRO A 64 -18.61 6.38 13.85
C PRO A 64 -18.30 5.52 12.61
N ARG A 65 -18.76 5.92 11.42
CA ARG A 65 -18.48 5.19 10.17
C ARG A 65 -17.01 5.28 9.76
N ARG A 66 -16.36 6.42 10.01
CA ARG A 66 -14.92 6.58 9.79
C ARG A 66 -14.12 5.68 10.73
N GLY A 67 -14.52 5.62 12.00
CA GLY A 67 -13.92 4.72 12.99
C GLY A 67 -14.08 3.24 12.64
N GLU A 68 -15.22 2.86 12.06
CA GLU A 68 -15.46 1.49 11.60
C GLU A 68 -14.47 1.04 10.53
N LEU A 69 -14.10 1.92 9.59
CA LEU A 69 -13.04 1.63 8.61
C LEU A 69 -11.71 1.33 9.31
N ILE A 70 -11.33 2.14 10.31
CA ILE A 70 -10.09 1.95 11.06
C ILE A 70 -10.12 0.64 11.86
N ARG A 71 -11.27 0.30 12.46
CA ARG A 71 -11.45 -0.97 13.18
C ARG A 71 -11.27 -2.17 12.26
N LEU A 72 -11.91 -2.15 11.08
CA LEU A 72 -11.78 -3.19 10.07
C LEU A 72 -10.33 -3.31 9.58
N PHE A 73 -9.68 -2.18 9.27
CA PHE A 73 -8.28 -2.16 8.88
C PHE A 73 -7.37 -2.78 9.96
N GLY A 74 -7.56 -2.40 11.22
CA GLY A 74 -6.81 -2.97 12.34
C GLY A 74 -7.07 -4.47 12.54
N ASN A 75 -8.27 -4.97 12.28
CA ASN A 75 -8.57 -6.40 12.33
C ASN A 75 -7.84 -7.18 11.24
N GLU A 76 -7.79 -6.64 10.03
CA GLU A 76 -7.06 -7.25 8.92
C GLU A 76 -5.55 -7.30 9.17
N LEU A 77 -4.97 -6.30 9.84
CA LEU A 77 -3.56 -6.30 10.22
C LEU A 77 -3.22 -7.29 11.35
N ARG A 78 -4.18 -7.60 12.24
CA ARG A 78 -4.00 -8.58 13.33
C ARG A 78 -4.25 -10.02 12.89
N ALA A 79 -4.76 -10.23 11.67
CA ALA A 79 -5.00 -11.57 11.16
C ALA A 79 -3.69 -12.37 11.14
N PRO A 80 -3.70 -13.67 11.54
CA PRO A 80 -2.49 -14.51 11.63
C PRO A 80 -1.73 -14.69 10.30
N SER A 81 -2.35 -14.34 9.18
CA SER A 81 -1.76 -14.29 7.84
C SER A 81 -1.70 -12.84 7.39
N ALA A 82 -0.50 -12.30 7.16
CA ALA A 82 -0.23 -10.88 6.91
C ALA A 82 -0.83 -10.28 5.60
N SER A 83 -1.85 -10.88 4.98
CA SER A 83 -2.13 -10.72 3.54
C SER A 83 -3.50 -10.23 3.10
N LYS A 84 -4.49 -10.08 3.98
CA LYS A 84 -5.83 -9.70 3.52
C LYS A 84 -6.04 -8.18 3.45
N ALA A 85 -5.45 -7.42 4.38
CA ALA A 85 -5.55 -5.95 4.45
C ALA A 85 -5.07 -5.24 3.18
N LEU A 86 -3.85 -5.54 2.72
CA LEU A 86 -3.22 -4.82 1.60
C LEU A 86 -3.91 -5.15 0.26
N ARG A 87 -4.33 -6.41 0.07
CA ARG A 87 -5.10 -6.83 -1.11
C ARG A 87 -6.47 -6.15 -1.18
N ALA A 88 -7.14 -5.96 -0.03
CA ALA A 88 -8.43 -5.27 0.02
C ALA A 88 -8.30 -3.76 -0.28
N MET A 89 -7.28 -3.08 0.26
CA MET A 89 -7.05 -1.66 -0.02
C MET A 89 -6.71 -1.39 -1.49
N LYS A 90 -5.96 -2.28 -2.15
CA LYS A 90 -5.61 -2.14 -3.57
C LYS A 90 -6.83 -2.28 -4.51
N ARG A 91 -7.83 -3.08 -4.11
CA ARG A 91 -9.13 -3.20 -4.81
C ARG A 91 -10.04 -2.00 -4.58
N ALA A 92 -9.87 -1.29 -3.46
CA ALA A 92 -10.68 -0.14 -3.09
C ALA A 92 -10.23 1.18 -3.74
N LYS A 93 -9.31 1.16 -4.72
CA LYS A 93 -8.96 2.33 -5.52
C LYS A 93 -10.23 2.76 -6.28
N PRO A 94 -10.89 3.88 -5.92
CA PRO A 94 -11.94 4.42 -6.77
C PRO A 94 -11.25 4.88 -8.06
N GLY A 95 -11.90 4.63 -9.19
CA GLY A 95 -11.52 5.24 -10.47
C GLY A 95 -11.48 6.75 -10.36
#